data_AF-A0A932L5B7-F1
#
_entry.id   AF-A0A932L5B7-F1
#
_cell.length_a   1.000
_cell.length_b   1.000
_cell.length_c   1.000
_cell.angle_alpha   90.00
_cell.angle_beta   90.00
_cell.angle_gamma   90.00
#
_symmetry.space_group_name_H-M   'P 1'
#
loop_
_entity.id
_entity.type
_entity.pdbx_description
1 polymer ?
#
loop_
_entity_poly.entity_id
_entity_poly.type
_entity_poly.pdbx_seq_one_letter_code
_entity_poly.pdbx_strand_id
1 'polypeptide(L)'
;MALLGAHRRQAAPEGPQVQDRAAFARIADHRVLSPSTPILRVGIVGAGFGARVHLPALASLAGLKVSVLADSGSGRAAAAAPAGVRPVSGWAELVAAADVDAVVVAVP
;
A
#
# COMPACT_ATOMS: atom_id res chain seq x y z
N MET A 1 27.52 -42.55 9.36
CA MET A 1 27.68 -41.12 9.63
C MET A 1 26.76 -40.34 8.70
N ALA A 2 25.67 -39.83 9.29
CA ALA A 2 24.65 -38.86 8.86
C ALA A 2 24.95 -37.98 7.60
N LEU A 3 24.00 -37.45 6.82
CA LEU A 3 22.55 -37.61 6.60
C LEU A 3 22.26 -36.73 5.36
N LEU A 4 21.78 -37.30 4.25
CA LEU A 4 21.28 -36.54 3.10
C LEU A 4 19.85 -36.10 3.44
N GLY A 5 19.69 -34.87 3.92
CA GLY A 5 18.41 -34.31 4.34
C GLY A 5 17.47 -34.11 3.15
N ALA A 6 16.42 -34.93 3.06
CA ALA A 6 15.35 -34.76 2.10
C ALA A 6 14.61 -33.42 2.34
N HIS A 7 14.55 -32.59 1.32
CA HIS A 7 13.70 -31.40 1.28
C HIS A 7 12.22 -31.81 1.32
N ARG A 8 11.67 -31.95 2.54
CA ARG A 8 10.23 -32.12 2.74
C ARG A 8 9.57 -30.76 2.53
N ARG A 9 9.02 -30.49 1.33
CA ARG A 9 8.11 -29.35 1.14
C ARG A 9 6.88 -29.59 2.02
N GLN A 10 6.76 -28.90 3.15
CA GLN A 10 5.48 -28.75 3.80
C GLN A 10 4.60 -27.91 2.86
N ALA A 11 3.46 -28.46 2.46
CA ALA A 11 2.41 -27.68 1.82
C ALA A 11 2.01 -26.56 2.78
N ALA A 12 2.11 -25.31 2.32
CA ALA A 12 1.55 -24.19 3.06
C ALA A 12 0.05 -24.43 3.26
N PRO A 13 -0.52 -24.18 4.45
CA PRO A 13 -1.97 -24.20 4.58
C PRO A 13 -2.55 -23.20 3.56
N GLU A 14 -3.61 -23.61 2.87
CA GLU A 14 -4.33 -22.72 1.96
C GLU A 14 -4.64 -21.42 2.70
N GLY A 15 -4.16 -20.31 2.16
CA GLY A 15 -4.41 -18.99 2.73
C GLY A 15 -5.91 -18.77 2.90
N PRO A 16 -6.34 -17.94 3.86
CA PRO A 16 -7.75 -17.71 4.12
C PRO A 16 -8.46 -17.33 2.82
N GLN A 17 -9.39 -18.18 2.38
CA GLN A 17 -10.21 -17.88 1.22
C GLN A 17 -11.05 -16.65 1.57
N VAL A 18 -10.91 -15.58 0.78
CA VAL A 18 -11.69 -14.35 0.95
C VAL A 18 -13.13 -14.65 0.55
N GLN A 19 -13.90 -15.18 1.51
CA GLN A 19 -15.28 -15.66 1.34
C GLN A 19 -16.33 -14.62 1.75
N ASP A 20 -15.98 -13.34 1.85
CA ASP A 20 -16.96 -12.32 2.25
C ASP A 20 -17.42 -11.47 1.06
N ARG A 21 -18.56 -11.86 0.47
CA ARG A 21 -19.29 -11.07 -0.54
C ARG A 21 -19.77 -9.71 0.01
N ALA A 22 -19.93 -9.55 1.33
CA ALA A 22 -20.28 -8.27 1.93
C ALA A 22 -19.10 -7.29 1.94
N ALA A 23 -17.85 -7.76 1.89
CA ALA A 23 -16.68 -6.90 1.71
C ALA A 23 -16.68 -6.21 0.33
N PHE A 24 -17.14 -6.90 -0.72
CA PHE A 24 -17.34 -6.31 -2.05
C PHE A 24 -18.49 -5.30 -2.08
N ALA A 25 -19.55 -5.50 -1.29
CA ALA A 25 -20.63 -4.52 -1.19
C ALA A 25 -20.16 -3.17 -0.61
N ARG A 26 -19.15 -3.18 0.30
CA ARG A 26 -18.50 -1.95 0.78
C ARG A 26 -17.62 -1.27 -0.26
N ILE A 27 -17.20 -1.98 -1.32
CA ILE A 27 -16.55 -1.32 -2.45
C ILE A 27 -17.54 -0.36 -3.08
N ALA A 28 -18.86 -0.58 -3.07
CA ALA A 28 -19.83 0.32 -3.73
C ALA A 28 -19.83 1.77 -3.20
N ASP A 29 -19.35 2.03 -1.98
CA ASP A 29 -19.14 3.40 -1.45
C ASP A 29 -17.82 4.04 -1.94
N HIS A 30 -17.02 3.33 -2.73
CA HIS A 30 -15.84 3.86 -3.39
C HIS A 30 -16.22 5.09 -4.21
N ARG A 31 -15.44 6.16 -4.06
CA ARG A 31 -15.63 7.37 -4.82
C ARG A 31 -15.45 7.03 -6.30
N VAL A 32 -16.53 7.11 -7.07
CA VAL A 32 -16.45 7.11 -8.53
C VAL A 32 -15.69 8.36 -8.95
N LEU A 33 -14.51 8.17 -9.53
CA LEU A 33 -13.70 9.27 -10.05
C LEU A 33 -14.41 9.85 -11.28
N SER A 34 -14.84 11.11 -11.20
CA SER A 34 -15.48 11.81 -12.33
C SER A 34 -14.50 11.97 -13.50
N PRO A 35 -14.95 11.86 -14.77
CA PRO A 35 -14.10 11.82 -15.96
C PRO A 35 -13.34 13.12 -16.29
N SER A 36 -13.52 14.20 -15.54
CA SER A 36 -12.71 15.42 -15.64
C SER A 36 -11.33 15.19 -15.04
N THR A 37 -10.34 14.77 -15.86
CA THR A 37 -8.98 14.31 -15.51
C THR A 37 -8.65 14.41 -14.01
N PRO A 38 -9.21 13.52 -13.17
CA PRO A 38 -9.01 13.64 -11.74
C PRO A 38 -7.60 13.15 -11.44
N ILE A 39 -6.85 13.94 -10.68
CA ILE A 39 -5.57 13.51 -10.15
C ILE A 39 -5.85 12.32 -9.22
N LEU A 40 -5.39 11.13 -9.57
CA LEU A 40 -5.49 9.95 -8.71
C LEU A 40 -4.54 10.12 -7.54
N ARG A 41 -5.09 10.14 -6.32
CA ARG A 41 -4.30 10.33 -5.11
C ARG A 41 -3.88 8.97 -4.56
N VAL A 42 -2.58 8.77 -4.44
CA VAL A 42 -1.98 7.48 -4.08
C VAL A 42 -1.40 7.55 -2.68
N GLY A 43 -1.74 6.58 -1.85
CA GLY A 43 -1.05 6.30 -0.59
C GLY A 43 -0.03 5.17 -0.79
N ILE A 44 1.11 5.24 -0.10
CA ILE A 44 2.11 4.16 -0.07
C ILE A 44 2.21 3.59 1.35
N VAL A 45 2.07 2.28 1.49
CA VAL A 45 2.34 1.56 2.74
C VAL A 45 3.72 0.93 2.66
N GLY A 46 4.57 1.28 3.63
CA GLY A 46 5.98 0.89 3.68
C GLY A 46 6.88 2.06 3.26
N ALA A 47 7.85 2.42 4.10
CA ALA A 47 8.81 3.51 3.87
C ALA A 47 10.23 3.00 3.59
N GLY A 48 10.34 1.77 3.05
CA GLY A 48 11.60 1.09 2.73
C GLY A 48 12.05 1.31 1.29
N PHE A 49 12.72 0.30 0.73
CA PHE A 49 13.19 0.32 -0.66
C PHE A 49 12.05 0.60 -1.66
N GLY A 50 10.89 -0.06 -1.48
CA GLY A 50 9.75 0.14 -2.38
C GLY A 50 9.28 1.60 -2.44
N ALA A 51 9.23 2.30 -1.30
CA ALA A 51 8.91 3.73 -1.29
C ALA A 51 9.92 4.56 -2.08
N ARG A 52 11.23 4.27 -1.93
CA ARG A 52 12.30 4.98 -2.65
C ARG A 52 12.21 4.84 -4.17
N VAL A 53 11.59 3.77 -4.66
CA VAL A 53 11.36 3.54 -6.08
C VAL A 53 10.02 4.13 -6.53
N HIS A 54 8.95 3.86 -5.78
CA HIS A 54 7.60 4.26 -6.17
C HIS A 54 7.36 5.77 -6.03
N LEU A 55 7.90 6.45 -5.01
CA LEU A 55 7.74 7.90 -4.85
C LEU A 55 8.18 8.70 -6.10
N PRO A 56 9.43 8.59 -6.57
CA PRO A 56 9.86 9.34 -7.76
C PRO A 56 9.17 8.87 -9.03
N ALA A 57 8.85 7.58 -9.16
CA ALA A 57 8.16 7.06 -10.34
C ALA A 57 6.70 7.55 -10.43
N LEU A 58 5.98 7.61 -9.31
CA LEU A 58 4.60 8.11 -9.29
C LEU A 58 4.56 9.63 -9.44
N ALA A 59 5.54 10.36 -8.87
CA ALA A 59 5.63 11.81 -8.98
C ALA A 59 5.94 12.30 -10.41
N SER A 60 6.54 11.46 -11.27
CA SER A 60 6.84 11.81 -12.66
C SER A 60 5.66 11.60 -13.62
N LEU A 61 4.59 10.93 -13.18
CA LEU A 61 3.43 10.62 -14.01
C LEU A 61 2.38 11.73 -13.90
N ALA A 62 1.94 12.23 -15.06
CA ALA A 62 0.82 13.15 -15.11
C ALA A 62 -0.47 12.47 -14.60
N GLY A 63 -1.28 13.23 -13.87
CA GLY A 63 -2.55 12.72 -13.32
C GLY A 63 -2.41 11.88 -12.05
N LEU A 64 -1.21 11.75 -11.47
CA LEU A 64 -1.00 11.12 -10.17
C LEU A 64 -0.51 12.13 -9.12
N LYS A 65 -0.87 11.88 -7.86
CA LYS A 65 -0.27 12.57 -6.71
C LYS A 65 -0.12 11.59 -5.56
N VAL A 66 1.09 11.42 -5.06
CA VAL A 66 1.29 10.73 -3.78
C VAL A 66 0.87 11.69 -2.67
N SER A 67 -0.07 11.30 -1.82
CA SER A 67 -0.61 12.14 -0.75
C SER A 67 -0.23 11.66 0.64
N VAL A 68 -0.06 10.35 0.84
CA VAL A 68 0.19 9.75 2.16
C VAL A 68 1.27 8.68 2.08
N LEU A 69 2.19 8.67 3.04
CA LEU A 69 3.20 7.62 3.22
C LEU A 69 3.05 7.03 4.62
N ALA A 70 2.81 5.72 4.71
CA ALA A 70 2.67 5.01 5.98
C ALA A 70 3.89 4.14 6.27
N ASP A 71 4.27 4.06 7.55
CA ASP A 71 5.08 2.98 8.08
C ASP A 71 4.44 2.37 9.34
N SER A 72 5.09 1.38 9.96
CA SER A 72 4.62 0.74 11.19
C SER A 72 5.03 1.48 12.47
N GLY A 73 5.10 2.83 12.43
CA GLY A 73 5.48 3.66 13.58
C GLY A 73 6.99 3.78 13.81
N SER A 74 7.82 3.42 12.83
CA SER A 74 9.29 3.48 12.97
C SER A 74 9.87 4.89 12.79
N GLY A 75 9.05 5.86 12.36
CA GLY A 75 9.48 7.22 12.00
C GLY A 75 10.09 7.34 10.61
N ARG A 76 10.25 6.22 9.88
CA ARG A 76 10.80 6.21 8.51
C ARG A 76 9.90 6.93 7.52
N ALA A 77 8.57 6.83 7.69
CA ALA A 77 7.64 7.59 6.86
C ALA A 77 7.87 9.10 7.01
N ALA A 78 8.01 9.59 8.24
CA ALA A 78 8.27 11.00 8.52
C ALA A 78 9.61 11.47 7.95
N ALA A 79 10.65 10.63 8.03
CA ALA A 79 11.97 10.94 7.47
C ALA A 79 12.03 10.91 5.94
N ALA A 80 11.22 10.06 5.30
CA ALA A 80 11.25 9.84 3.85
C ALA A 80 10.21 10.64 3.05
N ALA A 81 9.18 11.18 3.70
CA ALA A 81 8.10 11.90 3.04
C ALA A 81 8.60 13.24 2.46
N PRO A 82 8.49 13.47 1.13
CA PRO A 82 8.79 14.77 0.55
C PRO A 82 7.68 15.79 0.86
N ALA A 83 7.93 17.06 0.53
CA ALA A 83 6.93 18.12 0.67
C ALA A 83 5.62 17.76 -0.06
N GLY A 84 4.49 17.90 0.64
CA GLY A 84 3.16 17.58 0.12
C GLY A 84 2.73 16.11 0.28
N VAL A 85 3.59 15.24 0.81
CA VAL A 85 3.23 13.88 1.24
C VAL A 85 3.11 13.85 2.77
N ARG A 86 1.95 13.45 3.28
CA ARG A 86 1.70 13.35 4.71
C ARG A 86 2.19 12.01 5.25
N PRO A 87 3.15 11.98 6.20
CA PRO A 87 3.54 10.74 6.85
C PRO A 87 2.51 10.33 7.90
N VAL A 88 2.24 9.02 8.02
CA VAL A 88 1.35 8.43 9.02
C VAL A 88 1.96 7.16 9.63
N SER A 89 1.57 6.79 10.84
CA SER A 89 2.19 5.70 11.62
C SER A 89 1.43 4.37 11.54
N GLY A 90 0.66 4.17 10.48
CA GLY A 90 0.01 2.89 10.22
C GLY A 90 -0.77 2.90 8.91
N TRP A 91 -0.94 1.71 8.33
CA TRP A 91 -1.74 1.56 7.10
C TRP A 91 -3.22 1.91 7.32
N ALA A 92 -3.74 1.72 8.53
CA ALA A 92 -5.14 1.98 8.86
C ALA A 92 -5.47 3.48 8.72
N GLU A 93 -4.57 4.35 9.17
CA GLU A 93 -4.72 5.81 9.00
C GLU A 93 -4.67 6.21 7.53
N LEU A 94 -3.80 5.55 6.74
CA LEU A 94 -3.68 5.80 5.30
C LEU A 94 -4.97 5.42 4.54
N VAL A 95 -5.56 4.25 4.81
CA VAL A 95 -6.77 3.80 4.08
C VAL A 95 -8.02 4.57 4.50
N ALA A 96 -8.04 5.12 5.72
CA ALA A 96 -9.10 6.00 6.19
C ALA A 96 -8.99 7.43 5.65
N ALA A 97 -7.88 7.77 4.99
CA ALA A 97 -7.62 9.12 4.53
C ALA A 97 -8.51 9.50 3.34
N ALA A 98 -9.25 10.60 3.51
CA ALA A 98 -10.13 11.14 2.46
C ALA A 98 -9.37 11.67 1.23
N ASP A 99 -8.05 11.74 1.26
CA ASP A 99 -7.19 12.13 0.15
C ASP A 99 -6.38 10.96 -0.42
N VAL A 100 -6.87 9.73 -0.28
CA VAL A 100 -6.31 8.53 -0.91
C VAL A 100 -7.39 7.82 -1.72
N ASP A 101 -7.11 7.59 -3.00
CA ASP A 101 -7.97 6.86 -3.94
C ASP A 101 -7.44 5.46 -4.24
N ALA A 102 -6.12 5.27 -4.17
CA ALA A 102 -5.44 4.01 -4.41
C ALA A 102 -4.25 3.81 -3.45
N VAL A 103 -3.90 2.56 -3.18
CA VAL A 103 -2.80 2.21 -2.26
C VAL A 103 -1.77 1.32 -2.96
N VAL A 104 -0.49 1.68 -2.81
CA VAL A 104 0.65 0.82 -3.10
C VAL A 104 1.11 0.17 -1.81
N VAL A 105 1.06 -1.16 -1.74
CA VAL A 105 1.55 -1.94 -0.60
C VAL A 105 2.95 -2.43 -0.92
N ALA A 106 3.97 -1.79 -0.33
CA ALA A 106 5.39 -2.04 -0.57
C ALA A 106 6.10 -2.47 0.73
N VAL A 107 5.51 -3.44 1.41
CA VAL A 107 6.03 -4.07 2.63
C VAL A 107 6.54 -5.50 2.33
N PRO A 108 7.45 -6.05 3.14
CA PRO A 108 7.94 -7.43 3.00
C PRO A 108 6.84 -8.50 3.15
#